data_AF-A0A328VFQ1-F1
#
_entry.id   AF-A0A328VFQ1-F1
#
_cell.length_a   1.000
_cell.length_b   1.000
_cell.length_c   1.000
_cell.angle_alpha   90.00
_cell.angle_beta   90.00
_cell.angle_gamma   90.00
#
_symmetry.space_group_name_H-M   'P 1'
#
loop_
_entity.id
_entity.type
_entity.pdbx_description
1 polymer ?
#
loop_
_entity_poly.entity_id
_entity_poly.type
_entity_poly.pdbx_seq_one_letter_code
_entity_poly.pdbx_strand_id
1 'polypeptide(L)'
;MFEEHMQEDSPARTEEAVQQEHLVDELANPEDRWLTVSQAARTSGQSEATIERWISQGLLPVRRHSLESRSQLRLIRASDLALLNASVAASAGTVQTPAPVRNEGGQPEQRSLPERPAAEAPREAHPVVSPEFVSQEMAALRRLVREQAQRQHEALERLRSRLEARFQQQQEASAQQRLAVDEALTRLQTSFEDEIAALQIQNSTRQTELEQQLEELTERLQQTSEQWQQTLILLRQQIEALTTHVQQEVEVHEQLTREILHLTTQLAEQRIQQEQMAHTLGQLTQQMTFLTAQVAEQRQRVEQQHDRQDQQGLQLSYLERELEERRRDQQETQQELLGVLAGQQEQLGTLLLRLNEQTQRYELLSQLYLNVEQQQGEHERQLRRLYRFLEHFSPSPPSVGFDSHDGSL
;
A
#
# COMPACT_ATOMS: atom_id res chain seq x y z
N MET A 1 32.20 -2.58 -38.37
CA MET A 1 31.20 -2.02 -39.30
C MET A 1 30.44 -0.99 -38.49
N PHE A 2 30.87 0.27 -38.34
CA PHE A 2 31.18 1.29 -39.36
C PHE A 2 30.09 1.42 -40.42
N GLU A 3 29.23 2.40 -40.21
CA GLU A 3 28.61 3.35 -41.16
C GLU A 3 27.65 4.22 -40.31
N GLU A 4 28.08 5.37 -39.77
CA GLU A 4 28.17 6.69 -40.42
C GLU A 4 26.80 7.17 -40.97
N HIS A 5 26.14 8.05 -40.22
CA HIS A 5 26.03 9.48 -40.56
C HIS A 5 25.20 9.77 -41.82
N MET A 6 23.89 9.96 -41.62
CA MET A 6 23.10 10.96 -42.34
C MET A 6 22.30 11.75 -41.30
N GLN A 7 23.05 12.58 -40.57
CA GLN A 7 22.53 13.70 -39.82
C GLN A 7 22.21 14.77 -40.88
N GLU A 8 20.98 14.74 -41.42
CA GLU A 8 20.50 15.84 -42.24
C GLU A 8 20.24 17.04 -41.32
N ASP A 9 21.06 18.06 -41.54
CA ASP A 9 21.04 19.38 -40.95
C ASP A 9 19.61 19.95 -40.92
N SER A 10 18.96 19.82 -39.77
CA SER A 10 17.95 20.80 -39.37
C SER A 10 18.73 22.06 -38.99
N PRO A 11 18.64 23.17 -39.74
CA PRO A 11 19.28 24.40 -39.30
C PRO A 11 18.67 24.75 -37.95
N ALA A 12 19.53 24.87 -36.94
CA ALA A 12 19.18 25.43 -35.65
C ALA A 12 18.65 26.86 -35.88
N ARG A 13 17.33 26.97 -36.09
CA ARG A 13 16.64 28.24 -36.23
C ARG A 13 16.63 28.87 -34.84
N THR A 14 17.34 29.99 -34.76
CA THR A 14 17.47 30.87 -33.60
C THR A 14 16.14 31.07 -32.89
N GLU A 15 16.16 31.04 -31.56
CA GLU A 15 15.00 31.25 -30.67
C GLU A 15 14.26 32.58 -30.94
N GLU A 16 14.89 33.51 -31.66
CA GLU A 16 14.28 34.74 -32.17
C GLU A 16 13.15 34.50 -33.20
N ALA A 17 13.22 33.44 -34.01
CA ALA A 17 12.16 33.09 -34.95
C ALA A 17 10.89 32.55 -34.26
N VAL A 18 11.03 32.06 -33.02
CA VAL A 18 9.90 31.56 -32.22
C VAL A 18 9.11 32.69 -31.57
N GLN A 19 9.71 33.87 -31.37
CA GLN A 19 9.05 35.02 -30.75
C GLN A 19 8.09 35.78 -31.70
N GLN A 20 8.19 35.57 -33.02
CA GLN A 20 7.33 36.23 -34.01
C GLN A 20 6.14 35.37 -34.50
N GLU A 21 6.04 34.12 -34.06
CA GLU A 21 4.90 33.26 -34.44
C GLU A 21 3.65 33.65 -33.65
N HIS A 22 2.58 34.08 -34.36
CA HIS A 22 1.30 34.39 -33.74
C HIS A 22 0.53 33.10 -33.45
N LEU A 23 0.47 32.69 -32.18
CA LEU A 23 -0.24 31.47 -31.78
C LEU A 23 -1.74 31.73 -31.62
N VAL A 24 -2.56 30.85 -32.21
CA VAL A 24 -4.02 30.92 -32.10
C VAL A 24 -4.59 29.53 -31.81
N ASP A 25 -5.43 29.45 -30.77
CA ASP A 25 -6.01 28.19 -30.31
C ASP A 25 -7.45 27.95 -30.82
N GLU A 26 -8.12 28.99 -31.34
CA GLU A 26 -9.54 28.94 -31.72
C GLU A 26 -9.77 29.07 -33.23
N LEU A 27 -10.77 28.35 -33.75
CA LEU A 27 -11.24 28.47 -35.13
C LEU A 27 -12.03 29.77 -35.30
N ALA A 28 -11.84 30.48 -36.41
CA ALA A 28 -12.53 31.75 -36.65
C ALA A 28 -14.02 31.57 -36.95
N ASN A 29 -14.41 30.43 -37.52
CA ASN A 29 -15.79 30.09 -37.89
C ASN A 29 -16.06 28.59 -37.61
N PRO A 30 -17.32 28.20 -37.39
CA PRO A 30 -17.70 26.81 -37.14
C PRO A 30 -17.47 25.85 -38.33
N GLU A 31 -17.34 26.39 -39.55
CA GLU A 31 -17.01 25.62 -40.77
C GLU A 31 -15.52 25.64 -41.11
N ASP A 32 -14.70 26.34 -40.31
CA ASP A 32 -13.28 26.46 -40.55
C ASP A 32 -12.53 25.18 -40.14
N ARG A 33 -11.42 24.90 -40.82
CA ARG A 33 -10.64 23.68 -40.61
C ARG A 33 -9.17 23.99 -40.46
N TRP A 34 -8.52 23.20 -39.61
CA TRP A 34 -7.07 23.21 -39.45
C TRP A 34 -6.40 22.47 -40.60
N LEU A 35 -5.43 23.10 -41.24
CA LEU A 35 -4.65 22.56 -42.35
C LEU A 35 -3.19 22.41 -41.93
N THR A 36 -2.55 21.31 -42.32
CA THR A 36 -1.09 21.19 -42.23
C THR A 36 -0.41 22.10 -43.25
N VAL A 37 0.88 22.41 -43.07
CA VAL A 37 1.67 23.22 -44.02
C VAL A 37 1.57 22.68 -45.45
N SER A 38 1.66 21.36 -45.63
CA SER A 38 1.51 20.71 -46.94
C SER A 38 0.09 20.82 -47.51
N GLN A 39 -0.93 20.73 -46.67
CA GLN A 39 -2.32 20.93 -47.10
C GLN A 39 -2.58 22.38 -47.49
N ALA A 40 -2.06 23.33 -46.72
CA ALA A 40 -2.11 24.77 -46.98
C ALA A 40 -1.43 25.13 -48.32
N ALA A 41 -0.27 24.55 -48.61
CA ALA A 41 0.41 24.71 -49.90
C ALA A 41 -0.47 24.21 -51.06
N ARG A 42 -1.08 23.03 -50.91
CA ARG A 42 -1.99 22.48 -51.94
C ARG A 42 -3.26 23.30 -52.15
N THR A 43 -3.85 23.84 -51.08
CA THR A 43 -5.09 24.63 -51.18
C THR A 43 -4.85 26.04 -51.71
N SER A 44 -3.69 26.64 -51.41
CA SER A 44 -3.30 27.97 -51.89
C SER A 44 -2.64 27.97 -53.28
N GLY A 45 -2.15 26.82 -53.75
CA GLY A 45 -1.31 26.72 -54.93
C GLY A 45 0.10 27.30 -54.74
N GLN A 46 0.51 27.57 -53.50
CA GLN A 46 1.84 28.09 -53.14
C GLN A 46 2.80 26.97 -52.75
N SER A 47 4.10 27.25 -52.78
CA SER A 47 5.11 26.30 -52.28
C SER A 47 5.08 26.20 -50.75
N GLU A 48 5.43 25.03 -50.20
CA GLU A 48 5.52 24.83 -48.74
C GLU A 48 6.51 25.81 -48.09
N ALA A 49 7.63 26.13 -48.77
CA ALA A 49 8.60 27.12 -48.30
C ALA A 49 8.03 28.54 -48.21
N THR A 50 7.09 28.90 -49.09
CA THR A 50 6.38 30.19 -49.02
C THR A 50 5.47 30.25 -47.80
N ILE A 51 4.73 29.17 -47.54
CA ILE A 51 3.86 29.05 -46.37
C ILE A 51 4.70 29.13 -45.08
N GLU A 52 5.82 28.41 -44.99
CA GLU A 52 6.73 28.50 -43.85
C GLU A 52 7.28 29.92 -43.63
N ARG A 53 7.61 30.63 -44.72
CA ARG A 53 8.07 32.01 -44.64
C ARG A 53 6.98 32.91 -44.04
N TRP A 54 5.73 32.78 -44.46
CA TRP A 54 4.62 33.57 -43.90
C TRP A 54 4.38 33.28 -42.41
N ILE A 55 4.53 32.02 -41.99
CA ILE A 55 4.48 31.64 -40.58
C ILE A 55 5.61 32.32 -39.79
N SER A 56 6.84 32.24 -40.29
CA SER A 56 8.01 32.83 -39.62
C SER A 56 7.95 34.36 -39.52
N GLN A 57 7.22 35.01 -40.45
CA GLN A 57 6.98 36.44 -40.45
C GLN A 57 5.78 36.86 -39.59
N GLY A 58 5.09 35.91 -38.94
CA GLY A 58 3.90 36.15 -38.13
C GLY A 58 2.65 36.52 -38.94
N LEU A 59 2.67 36.36 -40.27
CA LEU A 59 1.56 36.72 -41.16
C LEU A 59 0.45 35.66 -41.18
N LEU A 60 0.80 34.41 -40.88
CA LEU A 60 -0.16 33.33 -40.71
C LEU A 60 -0.14 32.87 -39.25
N PRO A 61 -1.28 32.94 -38.54
CA PRO A 61 -1.37 32.37 -37.20
C PRO A 61 -1.30 30.84 -37.27
N VAL A 62 -0.63 30.25 -36.28
CA VAL A 62 -0.39 28.81 -36.23
C VAL A 62 -0.75 28.25 -34.87
N ARG A 63 -1.43 27.11 -34.88
CA ARG A 63 -1.60 26.26 -33.71
C ARG A 63 -0.54 25.18 -33.68
N ARG A 64 0.16 25.05 -32.56
CA ARG A 64 1.13 23.97 -32.35
C ARG A 64 0.40 22.77 -31.76
N HIS A 65 0.41 21.64 -32.46
CA HIS A 65 -0.08 20.38 -31.92
C HIS A 65 1.09 19.44 -31.65
N SER A 66 1.31 19.12 -30.38
CA SER A 66 2.28 18.12 -29.95
C SER A 66 1.59 16.76 -29.96
N LEU A 67 1.81 15.98 -31.03
CA LEU A 67 1.60 14.54 -30.94
C LEU A 67 2.71 13.96 -30.04
N GLU A 68 2.39 12.97 -29.21
CA GLU A 68 3.23 12.40 -28.13
C GLU A 68 4.57 11.76 -28.58
N SER A 69 5.06 12.04 -29.79
CA SER A 69 6.35 11.59 -30.29
C SER A 69 7.01 12.64 -31.21
N ARG A 70 7.83 13.50 -30.59
CA ARG A 70 8.94 14.31 -31.14
C ARG A 70 8.73 15.25 -32.34
N SER A 71 7.58 15.29 -33.02
CA SER A 71 7.30 16.25 -34.09
C SER A 71 6.16 17.20 -33.71
N GLN A 72 6.47 18.47 -33.50
CA GLN A 72 5.46 19.52 -33.36
C GLN A 72 4.84 19.81 -34.74
N LEU A 73 3.58 19.43 -34.93
CA LEU A 73 2.85 19.73 -36.15
C LEU A 73 2.29 21.16 -36.06
N ARG A 74 2.57 21.95 -37.09
CA ARG A 74 2.07 23.31 -37.27
C ARG A 74 0.77 23.24 -38.07
N LEU A 75 -0.31 23.73 -37.48
CA LEU A 75 -1.64 23.78 -38.08
C LEU A 75 -2.04 25.23 -38.34
N ILE A 76 -2.56 25.49 -39.53
CA ILE A 76 -2.95 26.82 -40.03
C ILE A 76 -4.46 26.80 -40.24
N ARG A 77 -5.17 27.89 -39.92
CA ARG A 77 -6.61 28.01 -40.21
C ARG A 77 -6.83 28.25 -41.70
N ALA A 78 -7.83 27.61 -42.29
CA ALA A 78 -8.13 27.74 -43.72
C ALA A 78 -8.62 29.16 -44.07
N SER A 79 -9.37 29.80 -43.16
CA SER A 79 -9.86 31.17 -43.30
C SER A 79 -8.73 32.21 -43.44
N ASP A 80 -7.73 32.17 -42.56
CA ASP A 80 -6.59 33.09 -42.60
C ASP A 80 -5.76 32.93 -43.87
N LEU A 81 -5.62 31.69 -44.34
CA LEU A 81 -4.96 31.38 -45.60
C LEU A 81 -5.74 31.94 -46.80
N ALA A 82 -7.08 31.91 -46.77
CA ALA A 82 -7.90 32.49 -47.83
C ALA A 82 -7.78 34.02 -47.88
N LEU A 83 -7.77 34.69 -46.72
CA LEU A 83 -7.60 36.14 -46.61
C LEU A 83 -6.24 36.59 -47.16
N LEU A 84 -5.17 35.88 -46.81
CA LEU A 84 -3.82 36.22 -47.26
C LEU A 84 -3.64 35.95 -48.77
N ASN A 85 -4.23 34.88 -49.30
CA ASN A 85 -4.21 34.65 -50.74
C ASN A 85 -5.01 35.72 -51.50
N ALA A 86 -6.12 36.20 -50.95
CA ALA A 86 -6.90 37.29 -51.55
C ALA A 86 -6.10 38.61 -51.60
N SER A 87 -5.33 38.93 -50.56
CA SER A 87 -4.49 40.13 -50.52
C SER A 87 -3.26 40.05 -51.44
N VAL A 88 -2.65 38.87 -51.56
CA VAL A 88 -1.55 38.61 -52.50
C VAL A 88 -2.05 38.64 -53.95
N ALA A 89 -3.23 38.08 -54.23
CA ALA A 89 -3.84 38.12 -55.57
C ALA A 89 -4.26 39.54 -55.96
N ALA A 90 -4.79 40.34 -55.03
CA ALA A 90 -5.13 41.74 -55.26
C ALA A 90 -3.89 42.61 -55.59
N SER A 91 -2.74 42.26 -55.03
CA SER A 91 -1.47 42.95 -55.29
C SER A 91 -0.85 42.59 -56.65
N ALA A 92 -1.25 41.47 -57.26
CA ALA A 92 -0.82 41.06 -58.61
C ALA A 92 -1.76 41.54 -59.74
N GLY A 93 -2.93 42.12 -59.39
CA GLY A 93 -4.01 42.46 -60.32
C GLY A 93 -4.15 43.94 -60.67
N THR A 94 -3.05 44.72 -60.72
CA THR A 94 -3.12 46.13 -61.12
C THR A 94 -2.86 46.30 -62.62
N VAL A 95 -3.72 47.10 -63.26
CA VAL A 95 -3.76 47.51 -64.69
C VAL A 95 -4.54 46.58 -65.63
N GLN A 96 -5.88 46.67 -65.55
CA GLN A 96 -6.69 46.75 -66.77
C GLN A 96 -7.56 48.02 -66.71
N THR A 97 -7.19 49.02 -67.50
CA THR A 97 -7.95 50.23 -67.77
C THR A 97 -8.99 49.92 -68.85
N PRO A 98 -10.30 50.18 -68.66
CA PRO A 98 -11.26 50.08 -69.75
C PRO A 98 -11.21 51.34 -70.63
N ALA A 99 -11.19 51.12 -71.94
CA ALA A 99 -11.16 52.13 -72.99
C ALA A 99 -12.49 52.89 -73.13
N PRO A 100 -12.48 54.20 -73.46
CA PRO A 100 -13.68 54.91 -73.86
C PRO A 100 -14.03 54.67 -75.34
N VAL A 101 -15.33 54.47 -75.56
CA VAL A 101 -16.00 54.26 -76.84
C VAL A 101 -15.88 55.51 -77.73
N ARG A 102 -15.36 55.29 -78.93
CA ARG A 102 -15.19 56.24 -80.03
C ARG A 102 -16.52 56.32 -80.80
N ASN A 103 -17.32 57.38 -80.57
CA ASN A 103 -18.49 57.70 -81.38
C ASN A 103 -18.04 58.49 -82.62
N GLU A 104 -18.09 57.84 -83.78
CA GLU A 104 -18.10 58.47 -85.09
C GLU A 104 -19.54 58.48 -85.66
N GLY A 105 -19.86 59.53 -86.42
CA GLY A 105 -21.07 59.69 -87.22
C GLY A 105 -21.92 60.88 -86.78
N GLY A 106 -22.23 61.89 -87.59
CA GLY A 106 -21.98 62.11 -89.01
C GLY A 106 -22.71 63.39 -89.44
N GLN A 107 -22.01 64.19 -90.25
CA GLN A 107 -22.48 65.04 -91.35
C GLN A 107 -23.63 66.08 -91.19
N PRO A 108 -23.35 67.36 -91.52
CA PRO A 108 -24.37 68.37 -91.83
C PRO A 108 -24.73 68.35 -93.32
N GLU A 109 -26.00 68.13 -93.68
CA GLU A 109 -26.51 68.36 -95.05
C GLU A 109 -27.09 69.77 -95.19
N GLN A 110 -26.31 70.64 -95.83
CA GLN A 110 -26.82 71.76 -96.62
C GLN A 110 -27.39 71.21 -97.93
N ARG A 111 -28.62 71.56 -98.30
CA ARG A 111 -29.08 71.45 -99.69
C ARG A 111 -30.21 72.43 -100.04
N SER A 112 -29.82 73.37 -100.91
CA SER A 112 -30.48 73.80 -102.15
C SER A 112 -31.84 74.55 -102.14
N LEU A 113 -31.77 75.71 -102.82
CA LEU A 113 -32.84 76.41 -103.55
C LEU A 113 -33.75 75.47 -104.38
N PRO A 114 -34.91 75.99 -104.79
CA PRO A 114 -35.17 76.17 -106.23
C PRO A 114 -35.62 77.62 -106.52
N GLU A 115 -35.01 78.35 -107.45
CA GLU A 115 -35.21 78.35 -108.92
C GLU A 115 -36.60 78.81 -109.41
N ARG A 116 -36.52 79.85 -110.26
CA ARG A 116 -37.54 80.59 -111.02
C ARG A 116 -38.45 79.68 -111.87
N PRO A 117 -39.54 80.25 -112.40
CA PRO A 117 -39.54 80.43 -113.85
C PRO A 117 -39.73 81.89 -114.29
N ALA A 118 -39.07 82.19 -115.41
CA ALA A 118 -39.15 83.39 -116.22
C ALA A 118 -40.33 83.32 -117.22
N ALA A 119 -40.39 84.31 -118.11
CA ALA A 119 -41.33 84.53 -119.23
C ALA A 119 -42.54 85.38 -118.82
N GLU A 120 -42.92 86.47 -119.49
CA GLU A 120 -42.64 86.96 -120.84
C GLU A 120 -43.07 88.44 -120.90
N ALA A 121 -42.31 89.29 -121.61
CA ALA A 121 -42.84 90.51 -122.21
C ALA A 121 -43.28 90.15 -123.64
N PRO A 122 -44.35 90.76 -124.20
CA PRO A 122 -44.07 91.82 -125.17
C PRO A 122 -45.12 92.96 -125.28
N ARG A 123 -44.59 94.12 -125.71
CA ARG A 123 -45.16 95.13 -126.64
C ARG A 123 -46.50 95.83 -126.34
N GLU A 124 -46.36 97.14 -126.18
CA GLU A 124 -47.03 98.21 -126.94
C GLU A 124 -48.50 98.02 -127.35
N ALA A 125 -49.39 98.78 -126.71
CA ALA A 125 -50.27 99.75 -127.38
C ALA A 125 -51.05 100.55 -126.33
N HIS A 126 -51.02 101.88 -126.45
CA HIS A 126 -51.99 102.76 -125.79
C HIS A 126 -53.41 102.35 -126.20
N PRO A 127 -54.38 102.44 -125.26
CA PRO A 127 -55.38 103.46 -125.47
C PRO A 127 -55.59 104.33 -124.23
N VAL A 128 -55.85 105.60 -124.49
CA VAL A 128 -56.40 106.57 -123.54
C VAL A 128 -57.68 105.96 -122.95
N VAL A 129 -57.63 105.56 -121.67
CA VAL A 129 -58.79 105.13 -120.88
C VAL A 129 -58.75 105.86 -119.53
N SER A 130 -59.92 106.36 -119.17
CA SER A 130 -60.22 107.42 -118.22
C SER A 130 -59.62 107.25 -116.81
N PRO A 131 -59.37 108.36 -116.07
CA PRO A 131 -58.80 108.36 -114.72
C PRO A 131 -59.61 107.59 -113.66
N GLU A 132 -60.83 107.16 -113.98
CA GLU A 132 -61.69 106.37 -113.09
C GLU A 132 -61.29 104.88 -113.01
N PHE A 133 -60.73 104.29 -114.07
CA PHE A 133 -60.38 102.86 -114.10
C PHE A 133 -59.12 102.56 -113.28
N VAL A 134 -58.09 103.40 -113.40
CA VAL A 134 -56.88 103.36 -112.55
C VAL A 134 -57.25 103.60 -111.07
N SER A 135 -58.26 104.43 -110.81
CA SER A 135 -58.77 104.65 -109.45
C SER A 135 -59.42 103.40 -108.86
N GLN A 136 -60.13 102.61 -109.67
CA GLN A 136 -60.79 101.36 -109.26
C GLN A 136 -59.80 100.23 -109.05
N GLU A 137 -58.81 100.04 -109.94
CA GLU A 137 -57.76 99.04 -109.74
C GLU A 137 -56.88 99.38 -108.53
N MET A 138 -56.53 100.66 -108.34
CA MET A 138 -55.83 101.10 -107.13
C MET A 138 -56.68 100.93 -105.87
N ALA A 139 -58.00 101.09 -105.95
CA ALA A 139 -58.90 100.79 -104.85
C ALA A 139 -58.99 99.28 -104.57
N ALA A 140 -59.02 98.44 -105.60
CA ALA A 140 -59.03 96.98 -105.48
C ALA A 140 -57.71 96.44 -104.90
N LEU A 141 -56.57 96.95 -105.37
CA LEU A 141 -55.26 96.64 -104.80
C LEU A 141 -55.14 97.12 -103.35
N ARG A 142 -55.62 98.32 -103.02
CA ARG A 142 -55.68 98.79 -101.63
C ARG A 142 -56.57 97.90 -100.74
N ARG A 143 -57.66 97.34 -101.28
CA ARG A 143 -58.49 96.37 -100.56
C ARG A 143 -57.76 95.04 -100.36
N LEU A 144 -57.16 94.48 -101.41
CA LEU A 144 -56.37 93.25 -101.32
C LEU A 144 -55.19 93.37 -100.35
N VAL A 145 -54.48 94.50 -100.35
CA VAL A 145 -53.37 94.75 -99.41
C VAL A 145 -53.90 94.84 -97.97
N ARG A 146 -55.06 95.48 -97.74
CA ARG A 146 -55.68 95.52 -96.41
C ARG A 146 -56.16 94.14 -95.95
N GLU A 147 -56.77 93.36 -96.84
CA GLU A 147 -57.18 91.99 -96.56
C GLU A 147 -55.97 91.08 -96.29
N GLN A 148 -54.88 91.26 -97.03
CA GLN A 148 -53.62 90.55 -96.81
C GLN A 148 -53.01 90.93 -95.46
N ALA A 149 -53.00 92.23 -95.12
CA ALA A 149 -52.52 92.71 -93.82
C ALA A 149 -53.38 92.18 -92.66
N GLN A 150 -54.71 92.11 -92.83
CA GLN A 150 -55.62 91.50 -91.85
C GLN A 150 -55.35 90.01 -91.67
N ARG A 151 -55.21 89.24 -92.77
CA ARG A 151 -54.89 87.81 -92.69
C ARG A 151 -53.53 87.55 -92.03
N GLN A 152 -52.54 88.40 -92.30
CA GLN A 152 -51.23 88.33 -91.64
C GLN A 152 -51.35 88.65 -90.15
N HIS A 153 -52.12 89.68 -89.79
CA HIS A 153 -52.38 90.01 -88.40
C HIS A 153 -53.09 88.87 -87.65
N GLU A 154 -54.16 88.32 -88.22
CA GLU A 154 -54.85 87.15 -87.67
C GLU A 154 -53.94 85.93 -87.56
N ALA A 155 -53.07 85.68 -88.55
CA ALA A 155 -52.10 84.59 -88.51
C ALA A 155 -51.07 84.80 -87.38
N LEU A 156 -50.59 86.03 -87.19
CA LEU A 156 -49.69 86.38 -86.10
C LEU A 156 -50.38 86.27 -84.74
N GLU A 157 -51.63 86.68 -84.61
CA GLU A 157 -52.42 86.51 -83.38
C GLU A 157 -52.67 85.04 -83.06
N ARG A 158 -52.97 84.20 -84.06
CA ARG A 158 -53.09 82.75 -83.90
C ARG A 158 -51.76 82.09 -83.51
N LEU A 159 -50.65 82.55 -84.09
CA LEU A 159 -49.32 82.07 -83.70
C LEU A 159 -48.95 82.51 -82.29
N ARG A 160 -49.23 83.77 -81.94
CA ARG A 160 -49.01 84.31 -80.59
C ARG A 160 -49.81 83.55 -79.55
N SER A 161 -51.12 83.35 -79.75
CA SER A 161 -51.95 82.58 -78.81
C SER A 161 -51.51 81.13 -78.72
N ARG A 162 -51.06 80.51 -79.82
CA ARG A 162 -50.50 79.15 -79.80
C ARG A 162 -49.18 79.07 -79.04
N LEU A 163 -48.31 80.08 -79.16
CA LEU A 163 -47.06 80.16 -78.41
C LEU A 163 -47.32 80.43 -76.92
N GLU A 164 -48.25 81.32 -76.58
CA GLU A 164 -48.68 81.59 -75.20
C GLU A 164 -49.28 80.33 -74.56
N ALA A 165 -50.16 79.61 -75.26
CA ALA A 165 -50.72 78.34 -74.78
C ALA A 165 -49.63 77.26 -74.60
N ARG A 166 -48.66 77.15 -75.52
CA ARG A 166 -47.52 76.23 -75.37
C ARG A 166 -46.64 76.60 -74.19
N PHE A 167 -46.40 77.89 -73.97
CA PHE A 167 -45.61 78.37 -72.84
C PHE A 167 -46.32 78.08 -71.51
N GLN A 168 -47.62 78.36 -71.42
CA GLN A 168 -48.44 78.01 -70.25
C GLN A 168 -48.44 76.50 -70.00
N GLN A 169 -48.67 75.69 -71.02
CA GLN A 169 -48.62 74.23 -70.92
C GLN A 169 -47.25 73.74 -70.45
N GLN A 170 -46.16 74.32 -70.96
CA GLN A 170 -44.80 73.98 -70.53
C GLN A 170 -44.56 74.38 -69.07
N GLN A 171 -45.07 75.55 -68.66
CA GLN A 171 -44.96 76.03 -67.28
C GLN A 171 -45.74 75.12 -66.32
N GLU A 172 -46.98 74.75 -66.67
CA GLU A 172 -47.81 73.80 -65.91
C GLU A 172 -47.16 72.41 -65.81
N ALA A 173 -46.64 71.87 -66.93
CA ALA A 173 -45.91 70.60 -66.93
C ALA A 173 -44.67 70.65 -66.03
N SER A 174 -43.92 71.76 -66.05
CA SER A 174 -42.76 71.93 -65.17
C SER A 174 -43.16 72.06 -63.69
N ALA A 175 -44.29 72.70 -63.40
CA ALA A 175 -44.82 72.81 -62.04
C ALA A 175 -45.29 71.44 -61.52
N GLN A 176 -45.96 70.65 -62.34
CA GLN A 176 -46.36 69.28 -62.01
C GLN A 176 -45.14 68.38 -61.79
N GLN A 177 -44.09 68.50 -62.61
CA GLN A 177 -42.83 67.77 -62.40
C GLN A 177 -42.18 68.14 -61.06
N ARG A 178 -42.15 69.43 -60.70
CA ARG A 178 -41.63 69.87 -59.38
C ARG A 178 -42.43 69.27 -58.23
N LEU A 179 -43.76 69.35 -58.28
CA LEU A 179 -44.63 68.76 -57.26
C LEU A 179 -44.42 67.24 -57.15
N ALA A 180 -44.30 66.53 -58.28
CA ALA A 180 -44.04 65.09 -58.26
C ALA A 180 -42.68 64.74 -57.67
N VAL A 181 -41.65 65.55 -57.93
CA VAL A 181 -40.32 65.38 -57.31
C VAL A 181 -40.37 65.68 -55.82
N ASP A 182 -41.05 66.74 -55.39
CA ASP A 182 -41.20 67.09 -53.97
C ASP A 182 -41.99 66.01 -53.20
N GLU A 183 -43.05 65.46 -53.80
CA GLU A 183 -43.78 64.30 -53.25
C GLU A 183 -42.89 63.05 -53.17
N ALA A 184 -42.05 62.79 -54.17
CA ALA A 184 -41.12 61.67 -54.14
C ALA A 184 -40.05 61.85 -53.05
N LEU A 185 -39.51 63.07 -52.91
CA LEU A 185 -38.52 63.40 -51.89
C LEU A 185 -39.09 63.30 -50.48
N THR A 186 -40.32 63.78 -50.25
CA THR A 186 -40.98 63.67 -48.94
C THR A 186 -41.27 62.21 -48.59
N ARG A 187 -41.74 61.39 -49.53
CA ARG A 187 -41.91 59.94 -49.31
C ARG A 187 -40.61 59.25 -48.97
N LEU A 188 -39.53 59.62 -49.65
CA LEU A 188 -38.20 59.07 -49.38
C LEU A 188 -37.70 59.50 -47.98
N GLN A 189 -37.87 60.77 -47.62
CA GLN A 189 -37.54 61.29 -46.29
C GLN A 189 -38.30 60.55 -45.19
N THR A 190 -39.62 60.40 -45.32
CA THR A 190 -40.42 59.65 -44.34
C THR A 190 -40.01 58.18 -44.26
N SER A 191 -39.69 57.54 -45.39
CA SER A 191 -39.21 56.15 -45.36
C SER A 191 -37.88 56.00 -44.63
N PHE A 192 -36.95 56.94 -44.79
CA PHE A 192 -35.69 56.93 -44.03
C PHE A 192 -35.90 57.26 -42.55
N GLU A 193 -36.80 58.18 -42.23
CA GLU A 193 -37.16 58.49 -40.83
C GLU A 193 -37.76 57.25 -40.13
N ASP A 194 -38.65 56.53 -40.81
CA ASP A 194 -39.24 55.28 -40.30
C ASP A 194 -38.19 54.18 -40.14
N GLU A 195 -37.27 54.01 -41.11
CA GLU A 195 -36.16 53.05 -41.02
C GLU A 195 -35.21 53.39 -39.87
N ILE A 196 -34.85 54.66 -39.70
CA ILE A 196 -34.01 55.12 -38.59
C ILE A 196 -34.72 54.88 -37.25
N ALA A 197 -36.00 55.20 -37.15
CA ALA A 197 -36.79 54.96 -35.94
C ALA A 197 -36.87 53.46 -35.60
N ALA A 198 -37.10 52.60 -36.60
CA ALA A 198 -37.13 51.16 -36.43
C ALA A 198 -35.78 50.60 -35.97
N LEU A 199 -34.67 51.05 -36.58
CA LEU A 199 -33.32 50.68 -36.18
C LEU A 199 -32.99 51.19 -34.76
N GLN A 200 -33.44 52.38 -34.40
CA GLN A 200 -33.25 52.93 -33.07
C GLN A 200 -33.99 52.10 -32.01
N ILE A 201 -35.22 51.68 -32.29
CA ILE A 201 -35.99 50.78 -31.42
C ILE A 201 -35.29 49.43 -31.32
N GLN A 202 -34.83 48.85 -32.44
CA GLN A 202 -34.13 47.56 -32.43
C GLN A 202 -32.82 47.64 -31.63
N ASN A 203 -32.08 48.74 -31.73
CA ASN A 203 -30.83 48.92 -31.01
C ASN A 203 -31.10 49.11 -29.50
N SER A 204 -32.13 49.87 -29.13
CA SER A 204 -32.49 50.03 -27.72
C SER A 204 -33.00 48.72 -27.10
N THR A 205 -33.82 47.93 -27.80
CA THR A 205 -34.26 46.62 -27.30
C THR A 205 -33.07 45.69 -27.12
N ARG A 206 -32.17 45.62 -28.10
CA ARG A 206 -30.96 44.80 -28.01
C ARG A 206 -30.02 45.26 -26.89
N GLN A 207 -29.91 46.57 -26.65
CA GLN A 207 -29.15 47.11 -25.53
C GLN A 207 -29.76 46.65 -24.20
N THR A 208 -31.08 46.77 -24.02
CA THR A 208 -31.74 46.32 -22.79
C THR A 208 -31.64 44.80 -22.59
N GLU A 209 -31.70 44.00 -23.65
CA GLU A 209 -31.49 42.55 -23.58
C GLU A 209 -30.06 42.20 -23.14
N LEU A 210 -29.06 42.90 -23.67
CA LEU A 210 -27.67 42.72 -23.26
C LEU A 210 -27.43 43.15 -21.82
N GLU A 211 -28.04 44.26 -21.38
CA GLU A 211 -27.98 44.72 -19.99
C GLU A 211 -28.58 43.69 -19.03
N GLN A 212 -29.75 43.13 -19.37
CA GLN A 212 -30.38 42.05 -18.58
C GLN A 212 -29.51 40.80 -18.53
N GLN A 213 -28.91 40.39 -19.66
CA GLN A 213 -27.99 39.25 -19.68
C GLN A 213 -26.75 39.49 -18.82
N LEU A 214 -26.20 40.72 -18.83
CA LEU A 214 -25.08 41.08 -17.97
C LEU A 214 -25.49 41.05 -16.50
N GLU A 215 -26.66 41.59 -16.14
CA GLU A 215 -27.19 41.52 -14.78
C GLU A 215 -27.35 40.06 -14.33
N GLU A 216 -28.02 39.22 -15.11
CA GLU A 216 -28.18 37.78 -14.80
C GLU A 216 -26.83 37.07 -14.64
N LEU A 217 -25.86 37.34 -15.51
CA LEU A 217 -24.53 36.75 -15.41
C LEU A 217 -23.78 37.24 -14.17
N THR A 218 -23.88 38.52 -13.83
CA THR A 218 -23.27 39.07 -12.61
C THR A 218 -23.89 38.48 -11.35
N GLU A 219 -25.22 38.31 -11.30
CA GLU A 219 -25.90 37.64 -10.19
C GLU A 219 -25.48 36.18 -10.07
N ARG A 220 -25.41 35.43 -11.18
CA ARG A 220 -24.94 34.03 -11.17
C ARG A 220 -23.48 33.94 -10.72
N LEU A 221 -22.62 34.85 -11.18
CA LEU A 221 -21.22 34.92 -10.73
C LEU A 221 -21.15 35.23 -9.22
N GLN A 222 -21.96 36.15 -8.73
CA GLN A 222 -22.01 36.45 -7.30
C GLN A 222 -22.48 35.25 -6.49
N GLN A 223 -23.60 34.61 -6.88
CA GLN A 223 -24.13 33.42 -6.21
C GLN A 223 -23.11 32.27 -6.17
N THR A 224 -22.46 31.98 -7.30
CA THR A 224 -21.42 30.95 -7.35
C THR A 224 -20.22 31.33 -6.49
N SER A 225 -19.82 32.60 -6.46
CA SER A 225 -18.73 33.07 -5.59
C SER A 225 -19.06 32.90 -4.10
N GLU A 226 -20.29 33.21 -3.69
CA GLU A 226 -20.77 33.04 -2.31
C GLU A 226 -20.83 31.56 -1.93
N GLN A 227 -21.33 30.69 -2.83
CA GLN A 227 -21.32 29.24 -2.63
C GLN A 227 -19.89 28.70 -2.49
N TRP A 228 -18.95 29.15 -3.32
CA TRP A 228 -17.54 28.79 -3.19
C TRP A 228 -16.93 29.26 -1.87
N GLN A 229 -17.26 30.48 -1.42
CA GLN A 229 -16.80 30.97 -0.11
C GLN A 229 -17.36 30.13 1.05
N GLN A 230 -18.65 29.79 1.01
CA GLN A 230 -19.29 28.95 2.03
C GLN A 230 -18.67 27.55 2.10
N THR A 231 -18.45 26.92 0.94
CA THR A 231 -17.81 25.60 0.87
C THR A 231 -16.36 25.65 1.35
N LEU A 232 -15.60 26.69 1.04
CA LEU A 232 -14.25 26.89 1.56
C LEU A 232 -14.23 27.04 3.09
N ILE A 233 -15.17 27.79 3.67
CA ILE A 233 -15.28 27.93 5.13
C ILE A 233 -15.59 26.58 5.78
N LEU A 234 -16.53 25.81 5.22
CA LEU A 234 -16.89 24.50 5.73
C LEU A 234 -15.71 23.51 5.64
N LEU A 235 -14.99 23.47 4.52
CA LEU A 235 -13.80 22.64 4.36
C LEU A 235 -12.69 23.04 5.33
N ARG A 236 -12.50 24.35 5.56
CA ARG A 236 -11.53 24.84 6.54
C ARG A 236 -11.88 24.40 7.96
N GLN A 237 -13.14 24.50 8.36
CA GLN A 237 -13.61 24.01 9.66
C GLN A 237 -13.42 22.50 9.81
N GLN A 238 -13.68 21.72 8.75
CA GLN A 238 -13.43 20.27 8.75
C GLN A 238 -11.94 19.95 8.90
N ILE A 239 -11.06 20.67 8.18
CA ILE A 239 -9.60 20.50 8.31
C ILE A 239 -9.15 20.86 9.72
N GLU A 240 -9.64 21.95 10.30
CA GLU A 240 -9.32 22.35 11.68
C GLU A 240 -9.78 21.28 12.69
N ALA A 241 -11.00 20.73 12.55
CA ALA A 241 -11.52 19.65 13.39
C ALA A 241 -10.73 18.33 13.25
N LEU A 242 -10.36 17.95 12.02
CA LEU A 242 -9.51 16.78 11.79
C LEU A 242 -8.11 16.98 12.36
N THR A 243 -7.56 18.19 12.24
CA THR A 243 -6.24 18.53 12.77
C THR A 243 -6.23 18.43 14.30
N THR A 244 -7.24 18.95 14.98
CA THR A 244 -7.35 18.83 16.44
C THR A 244 -7.57 17.38 16.88
N HIS A 245 -8.37 16.60 16.16
CA HIS A 245 -8.53 15.18 16.46
C HIS A 245 -7.22 14.40 16.29
N VAL A 246 -6.46 14.64 15.21
CA VAL A 246 -5.14 14.02 15.02
C VAL A 246 -4.16 14.41 16.13
N GLN A 247 -4.17 15.67 16.59
CA GLN A 247 -3.34 16.10 17.72
C GLN A 247 -3.71 15.35 19.00
N GLN A 248 -4.99 15.15 19.27
CA GLN A 248 -5.46 14.36 20.42
C GLN A 248 -5.01 12.90 20.33
N GLU A 249 -5.12 12.27 19.15
CA GLU A 249 -4.64 10.89 18.94
C GLU A 249 -3.12 10.79 19.16
N VAL A 250 -2.35 11.79 18.72
CA VAL A 250 -0.90 11.84 19.00
C VAL A 250 -0.63 11.94 20.50
N GLU A 251 -1.35 12.79 21.24
CA GLU A 251 -1.21 12.90 22.70
C GLU A 251 -1.56 11.59 23.42
N VAL A 252 -2.63 10.91 23.00
CA VAL A 252 -3.02 9.59 23.53
C VAL A 252 -1.95 8.54 23.21
N HIS A 253 -1.43 8.53 21.98
CA HIS A 253 -0.34 7.63 21.61
C HIS A 253 0.95 7.89 22.41
N GLU A 254 1.29 9.15 22.68
CA GLU A 254 2.42 9.47 23.54
C GLU A 254 2.20 8.96 24.98
N GLN A 255 0.99 9.11 25.52
CA GLN A 255 0.63 8.58 26.84
C GLN A 255 0.75 7.06 26.88
N LEU A 256 0.16 6.35 25.92
CA LEU A 256 0.27 4.89 25.79
C LEU A 256 1.73 4.44 25.64
N THR A 257 2.54 5.19 24.89
CA THR A 257 3.98 4.90 24.75
C THR A 257 4.70 5.01 26.09
N ARG A 258 4.38 6.02 26.91
CA ARG A 258 4.92 6.16 28.27
C ARG A 258 4.48 5.01 29.18
N GLU A 259 3.22 4.60 29.09
CA GLU A 259 2.70 3.45 29.85
C GLU A 259 3.38 2.13 29.45
N ILE A 260 3.56 1.87 28.15
CA ILE A 260 4.28 0.70 27.66
C ILE A 260 5.74 0.73 28.15
N LEU A 261 6.41 1.88 28.11
CA LEU A 261 7.77 2.02 28.65
C LEU A 261 7.81 1.74 30.16
N HIS A 262 6.80 2.20 30.91
CA HIS A 262 6.70 1.91 32.33
C HIS A 262 6.50 0.41 32.60
N LEU A 263 5.57 -0.24 31.90
CA LEU A 263 5.30 -1.68 32.04
C LEU A 263 6.48 -2.54 31.61
N THR A 264 7.18 -2.17 30.53
CA THR A 264 8.40 -2.88 30.09
C THR A 264 9.53 -2.76 31.12
N THR A 265 9.66 -1.60 31.75
CA THR A 265 10.61 -1.40 32.87
C THR A 265 10.22 -2.26 34.07
N GLN A 266 8.95 -2.27 34.47
CA GLN A 266 8.45 -3.13 35.55
C GLN A 266 8.69 -4.62 35.27
N LEU A 267 8.48 -5.07 34.03
CA LEU A 267 8.73 -6.46 33.62
C LEU A 267 10.22 -6.80 33.71
N ALA A 268 11.11 -5.88 33.30
CA ALA A 268 12.55 -6.05 33.45
C ALA A 268 12.96 -6.17 34.94
N GLU A 269 12.40 -5.35 35.82
CA GLU A 269 12.63 -5.44 37.27
C GLU A 269 12.15 -6.78 37.84
N GLN A 270 10.95 -7.23 37.48
CA GLN A 270 10.43 -8.55 37.90
C GLN A 270 11.31 -9.69 37.40
N ARG A 271 11.84 -9.60 36.17
CA ARG A 271 12.75 -10.60 35.62
C ARG A 271 14.06 -10.66 36.41
N ILE A 272 14.63 -9.51 36.78
CA ILE A 272 15.82 -9.45 37.64
C ILE A 272 15.53 -10.10 38.99
N GLN A 273 14.37 -9.83 39.60
CA GLN A 273 13.97 -10.47 40.86
C GLN A 273 13.83 -12.00 40.73
N GLN A 274 13.25 -12.49 39.63
CA GLN A 274 13.17 -13.92 39.34
C GLN A 274 14.54 -14.56 39.16
N GLU A 275 15.47 -13.89 38.47
CA GLU A 275 16.85 -14.34 38.30
C GLU A 275 17.59 -14.42 39.65
N GLN A 276 17.38 -13.43 40.54
CA GLN A 276 17.91 -13.47 41.90
C GLN A 276 17.34 -14.65 42.71
N MET A 277 16.03 -14.88 42.65
CA MET A 277 15.39 -16.03 43.30
C MET A 277 15.90 -17.37 42.74
N ALA A 278 16.11 -17.47 41.43
CA ALA A 278 16.71 -18.65 40.82
C ALA A 278 18.15 -18.86 41.31
N HIS A 279 18.91 -17.79 41.48
CA HIS A 279 20.27 -17.86 42.03
C HIS A 279 20.29 -18.33 43.49
N THR A 280 19.42 -17.80 44.35
CA THR A 280 19.32 -18.25 45.76
C THR A 280 18.85 -19.69 45.88
N LEU A 281 17.88 -20.11 45.06
CA LEU A 281 17.48 -21.52 44.95
C LEU A 281 18.63 -22.40 44.47
N GLY A 282 19.43 -21.94 43.51
CA GLY A 282 20.65 -22.61 43.06
C GLY A 282 21.66 -22.81 44.19
N GLN A 283 21.91 -21.77 45.00
CA GLN A 283 22.79 -21.85 46.18
C GLN A 283 22.25 -22.84 47.23
N LEU A 284 20.95 -22.78 47.55
CA LEU A 284 20.31 -23.72 48.47
C LEU A 284 20.38 -25.16 47.95
N THR A 285 20.23 -25.35 46.64
CA THR A 285 20.36 -26.68 46.00
C THR A 285 21.78 -27.20 46.16
N GLN A 286 22.80 -26.35 45.95
CA GLN A 286 24.20 -26.73 46.19
C GLN A 286 24.45 -27.10 47.66
N GLN A 287 23.94 -26.32 48.61
CA GLN A 287 24.02 -26.63 50.04
C GLN A 287 23.33 -27.96 50.36
N MET A 288 22.14 -28.21 49.81
CA MET A 288 21.43 -29.48 49.96
C MET A 288 22.23 -30.65 49.37
N THR A 289 22.85 -30.49 48.19
CA THR A 289 23.71 -31.56 47.63
C THR A 289 24.94 -31.83 48.49
N PHE A 290 25.56 -30.79 49.05
CA PHE A 290 26.68 -30.95 49.98
C PHE A 290 26.26 -31.68 51.26
N LEU A 291 25.16 -31.26 51.90
CA LEU A 291 24.62 -31.93 53.08
C LEU A 291 24.19 -33.36 52.77
N THR A 292 23.60 -33.61 51.60
CA THR A 292 23.21 -34.95 51.16
C THR A 292 24.43 -35.85 50.99
N ALA A 293 25.51 -35.34 50.38
CA ALA A 293 26.78 -36.06 50.27
C ALA A 293 27.39 -36.32 51.66
N GLN A 294 27.35 -35.35 52.56
CA GLN A 294 27.84 -35.51 53.94
C GLN A 294 27.03 -36.56 54.72
N VAL A 295 25.71 -36.59 54.57
CA VAL A 295 24.84 -37.62 55.17
C VAL A 295 25.13 -38.98 54.56
N ALA A 296 25.33 -39.08 53.24
CA ALA A 296 25.71 -40.32 52.58
C ALA A 296 27.07 -40.85 53.11
N GLU A 297 28.05 -39.96 53.31
CA GLU A 297 29.34 -40.33 53.89
C GLU A 297 29.19 -40.78 55.36
N GLN A 298 28.37 -40.09 56.17
CA GLN A 298 28.09 -40.54 57.53
C GLN A 298 27.38 -41.89 57.56
N ARG A 299 26.40 -42.13 56.68
CA ARG A 299 25.74 -43.43 56.55
C ARG A 299 26.76 -44.52 56.19
N GLN A 300 27.64 -44.26 55.24
CA GLN A 300 28.70 -45.21 54.86
C GLN A 300 29.66 -45.49 56.02
N ARG A 301 30.02 -44.49 56.83
CA ARG A 301 30.84 -44.70 58.05
C ARG A 301 30.12 -45.56 59.09
N VAL A 302 28.81 -45.35 59.28
CA VAL A 302 27.99 -46.15 60.19
C VAL A 302 27.85 -47.58 59.66
N GLU A 303 27.60 -47.78 58.36
CA GLU A 303 27.60 -49.09 57.72
C GLU A 303 28.94 -49.81 57.92
N GLN A 304 30.08 -49.13 57.71
CA GLN A 304 31.40 -49.72 57.98
C GLN A 304 31.61 -50.06 59.47
N GLN A 305 31.07 -49.26 60.39
CA GLN A 305 31.12 -49.57 61.82
C GLN A 305 30.24 -50.79 62.14
N HIS A 306 29.07 -50.89 61.52
CA HIS A 306 28.18 -52.03 61.67
C HIS A 306 28.80 -53.30 61.09
N ASP A 307 29.37 -53.25 59.88
CA ASP A 307 30.11 -54.37 59.28
C ASP A 307 31.28 -54.83 60.18
N ARG A 308 32.01 -53.88 60.79
CA ARG A 308 33.06 -54.21 61.77
C ARG A 308 32.49 -54.84 63.03
N GLN A 309 31.36 -54.35 63.54
CA GLN A 309 30.67 -54.93 64.69
C GLN A 309 30.16 -56.33 64.37
N ASP A 310 29.63 -56.57 63.16
CA ASP A 310 29.19 -57.88 62.70
C ASP A 310 30.38 -58.83 62.56
N GLN A 311 31.51 -58.37 62.02
CA GLN A 311 32.76 -59.14 62.01
C GLN A 311 33.24 -59.49 63.43
N GLN A 312 33.18 -58.53 64.36
CA GLN A 312 33.49 -58.78 65.77
C GLN A 312 32.49 -59.74 66.41
N GLY A 313 31.20 -59.63 66.10
CA GLY A 313 30.15 -60.53 66.55
C GLY A 313 30.36 -61.95 66.03
N LEU A 314 30.76 -62.11 64.77
CA LEU A 314 31.16 -63.39 64.20
C LEU A 314 32.39 -63.93 64.94
N GLN A 315 33.43 -63.12 65.18
CA GLN A 315 34.60 -63.55 65.95
C GLN A 315 34.24 -63.97 67.38
N LEU A 316 33.37 -63.24 68.06
CA LEU A 316 32.84 -63.60 69.36
C LEU A 316 32.07 -64.92 69.29
N SER A 317 31.24 -65.12 68.28
CA SER A 317 30.51 -66.39 68.09
C SER A 317 31.44 -67.57 67.82
N TYR A 318 32.54 -67.37 67.07
CA TYR A 318 33.58 -68.37 66.87
C TYR A 318 34.29 -68.70 68.19
N LEU A 319 34.64 -67.69 68.98
CA LEU A 319 35.25 -67.87 70.30
C LEU A 319 34.30 -68.51 71.32
N GLU A 320 33.02 -68.13 71.32
CA GLU A 320 31.97 -68.76 72.14
C GLU A 320 31.83 -70.23 71.78
N ARG A 321 31.80 -70.55 70.49
CA ARG A 321 31.76 -71.92 70.01
C ARG A 321 33.00 -72.72 70.41
N GLU A 322 34.19 -72.13 70.29
CA GLU A 322 35.45 -72.75 70.73
C GLU A 322 35.47 -72.95 72.27
N LEU A 323 34.93 -72.01 73.03
CA LEU A 323 34.77 -72.13 74.49
C LEU A 323 33.73 -73.20 74.88
N GLU A 324 32.62 -73.30 74.14
CA GLU A 324 31.64 -74.37 74.31
C GLU A 324 32.24 -75.73 73.98
N GLU A 325 33.02 -75.84 72.90
CA GLU A 325 33.77 -77.05 72.56
C GLU A 325 34.76 -77.40 73.67
N ARG A 326 35.59 -76.47 74.15
CA ARG A 326 36.47 -76.72 75.30
C ARG A 326 35.72 -77.10 76.57
N ARG A 327 34.52 -76.55 76.82
CA ARG A 327 33.68 -76.94 77.96
C ARG A 327 33.14 -78.35 77.80
N ARG A 328 32.74 -78.75 76.58
CA ARG A 328 32.32 -80.13 76.29
C ARG A 328 33.48 -81.09 76.47
N ASP A 329 34.66 -80.79 75.93
CA ASP A 329 35.87 -81.60 76.12
C ASP A 329 36.26 -81.70 77.60
N GLN A 330 36.15 -80.60 78.35
CA GLN A 330 36.35 -80.61 79.81
C GLN A 330 35.28 -81.44 80.54
N GLN A 331 34.02 -81.40 80.12
CA GLN A 331 32.96 -82.23 80.70
C GLN A 331 33.16 -83.71 80.36
N GLU A 332 33.57 -84.04 79.14
CA GLU A 332 33.89 -85.41 78.71
C GLU A 332 35.08 -85.96 79.50
N THR A 333 36.17 -85.21 79.62
CA THR A 333 37.32 -85.60 80.46
C THR A 333 36.94 -85.73 81.93
N GLN A 334 36.06 -84.89 82.47
CA GLN A 334 35.54 -85.05 83.84
C GLN A 334 34.65 -86.29 83.98
N GLN A 335 33.82 -86.62 82.97
CA GLN A 335 33.00 -87.83 82.97
C GLN A 335 33.84 -89.09 82.83
N GLU A 336 34.91 -89.08 82.03
CA GLU A 336 35.88 -90.18 81.95
C GLU A 336 36.59 -90.38 83.30
N LEU A 337 36.98 -89.30 83.97
CA LEU A 337 37.64 -89.38 85.27
C LEU A 337 36.68 -89.89 86.37
N LEU A 338 35.41 -89.51 86.32
CA LEU A 338 34.34 -90.09 87.15
C LEU A 338 34.10 -91.57 86.81
N GLY A 339 34.16 -91.96 85.53
CA GLY A 339 34.08 -93.36 85.10
C GLY A 339 35.25 -94.21 85.63
N VAL A 340 36.47 -93.67 85.61
CA VAL A 340 37.65 -94.32 86.17
C VAL A 340 37.56 -94.43 87.71
N LEU A 341 37.04 -93.40 88.39
CA LEU A 341 36.80 -93.44 89.84
C LEU A 341 35.69 -94.44 90.23
N ALA A 342 34.62 -94.52 89.44
CA ALA A 342 33.57 -95.53 89.63
C ALA A 342 34.11 -96.95 89.42
N GLY A 343 34.96 -97.17 88.40
CA GLY A 343 35.65 -98.43 88.17
C GLY A 343 36.60 -98.83 89.32
N GLN A 344 37.28 -97.86 89.95
CA GLN A 344 38.08 -98.11 91.15
C GLN A 344 37.22 -98.44 92.39
N GLN A 345 36.02 -97.86 92.53
CA GLN A 345 35.09 -98.21 93.61
C GLN A 345 34.52 -99.63 93.46
N GLU A 346 34.22 -100.09 92.24
CA GLU A 346 33.76 -101.48 92.00
C GLU A 346 34.86 -102.52 92.33
N GLN A 347 36.12 -102.18 92.07
CA GLN A 347 37.27 -103.03 92.43
C GLN A 347 37.48 -103.10 93.95
N LEU A 348 37.21 -102.01 94.69
CA LEU A 348 37.23 -102.03 96.16
C LEU A 348 36.03 -102.79 96.77
N GLY A 349 34.86 -102.72 96.15
CA GLY A 349 33.66 -103.47 96.57
C GLY A 349 33.81 -104.98 96.41
N THR A 350 34.43 -105.44 95.32
CA THR A 350 34.70 -106.87 95.09
C THR A 350 35.78 -107.44 96.01
N LEU A 351 36.79 -106.64 96.38
CA LEU A 351 37.81 -107.02 97.37
C LEU A 351 37.23 -107.12 98.79
N LEU A 352 36.31 -106.22 99.17
CA LEU A 352 35.62 -106.27 100.47
C LEU A 352 34.71 -107.51 100.61
N LEU A 353 34.04 -107.94 99.54
CA LEU A 353 33.22 -109.16 99.55
C LEU A 353 34.09 -110.41 99.77
N ARG A 354 35.26 -110.46 99.13
CA ARG A 354 36.21 -111.58 99.21
C ARG A 354 36.89 -111.71 100.57
N LEU A 355 37.09 -110.57 101.26
CA LEU A 355 37.66 -110.52 102.60
C LEU A 355 36.62 -110.99 103.65
N ASN A 356 35.34 -110.67 103.45
CA ASN A 356 34.26 -111.09 104.34
C ASN A 356 33.97 -112.60 104.28
N GLU A 357 34.10 -113.22 103.09
CA GLU A 357 34.01 -114.67 102.93
C GLU A 357 35.17 -115.43 103.62
N GLN A 358 36.35 -114.82 103.73
CA GLN A 358 37.47 -115.41 104.48
C GLN A 358 37.23 -115.36 105.99
N THR A 359 36.64 -114.28 106.52
CA THR A 359 36.36 -114.14 107.94
C THR A 359 35.34 -115.19 108.44
N GLN A 360 34.29 -115.47 107.66
CA GLN A 360 33.30 -116.50 108.00
C GLN A 360 33.87 -117.92 107.98
N ARG A 361 34.90 -118.19 107.16
CA ARG A 361 35.59 -119.49 107.15
C ARG A 361 36.47 -119.71 108.38
N TYR A 362 37.01 -118.64 108.97
CA TYR A 362 37.77 -118.72 110.23
C TYR A 362 36.87 -118.92 111.47
N GLU A 363 35.65 -118.38 111.48
CA GLU A 363 34.69 -118.59 112.56
C GLU A 363 34.15 -120.03 112.63
N LEU A 364 34.00 -120.70 111.48
CA LEU A 364 33.57 -122.10 111.41
C LEU A 364 34.68 -123.08 111.85
N LEU A 365 35.95 -122.70 111.67
CA LEU A 365 37.11 -123.48 112.13
C LEU A 365 37.30 -123.38 113.66
N SER A 366 37.01 -122.21 114.26
CA SER A 366 37.17 -122.00 115.71
C SER A 366 36.10 -122.77 116.52
N GLN A 367 34.88 -122.90 116.00
CA GLN A 367 33.81 -123.66 116.65
C GLN A 367 34.01 -125.19 116.61
N LEU A 368 34.71 -125.71 115.59
CA LEU A 368 35.06 -127.13 115.51
C LEU A 368 36.24 -127.50 116.43
N TYR A 369 37.16 -126.56 116.69
CA TYR A 369 38.27 -126.77 117.62
C TYR A 369 37.80 -126.84 119.08
N LEU A 370 36.79 -126.05 119.47
CA LEU A 370 36.26 -126.01 120.84
C LEU A 370 35.50 -127.30 121.24
N ASN A 371 34.87 -127.98 120.27
CA ASN A 371 34.16 -129.24 120.49
C ASN A 371 35.09 -130.46 120.65
N VAL A 372 36.29 -130.42 120.05
CA VAL A 372 37.31 -131.48 120.20
C VAL A 372 38.01 -131.37 121.56
N GLU A 373 38.20 -130.16 122.07
CA GLU A 373 38.86 -129.91 123.37
C GLU A 373 37.97 -130.32 124.56
N GLN A 374 36.65 -130.20 124.45
CA GLN A 374 35.72 -130.67 125.50
C GLN A 374 35.56 -132.20 125.55
N GLN A 375 35.66 -132.91 124.42
CA GLN A 375 35.57 -134.38 124.41
C GLN A 375 36.85 -135.09 124.91
N GLN A 376 38.01 -134.43 124.88
CA GLN A 376 39.26 -134.97 125.46
C GLN A 376 39.30 -134.88 126.99
N GLY A 377 38.64 -133.89 127.61
CA GLY A 377 38.61 -133.74 129.08
C GLY A 377 37.77 -134.80 129.82
N GLU A 378 36.79 -135.41 129.16
CA GLU A 378 35.94 -136.45 129.75
C GLU A 378 36.56 -137.85 129.68
N HIS A 379 37.41 -138.12 128.67
CA HIS A 379 38.17 -139.37 128.56
C HIS A 379 39.37 -139.44 129.52
N GLU A 380 40.03 -138.32 129.85
CA GLU A 380 41.14 -138.32 130.83
C GLU A 380 40.69 -138.56 132.28
N ARG A 381 39.44 -138.24 132.65
CA ARG A 381 38.94 -138.49 134.01
C ARG A 381 38.45 -139.92 134.23
N GLN A 382 38.03 -140.62 133.16
CA GLN A 382 37.75 -142.06 133.22
C GLN A 382 39.03 -142.89 133.39
N LEU A 383 40.17 -142.43 132.85
CA LEU A 383 41.48 -143.09 133.02
C LEU A 383 42.08 -142.93 134.44
N ARG A 384 41.76 -141.85 135.16
CA ARG A 384 42.19 -141.67 136.57
C ARG A 384 41.43 -142.53 137.58
N ARG A 385 40.28 -143.10 137.22
CA ARG A 385 39.56 -144.08 138.07
C ARG A 385 40.15 -145.50 137.96
N LEU A 386 40.90 -145.81 136.91
CA LEU A 386 41.52 -147.14 136.71
C LEU A 386 42.95 -147.23 137.28
N TYR A 387 43.66 -146.10 137.45
CA TYR A 387 45.01 -146.08 138.03
C TYR A 387 45.08 -146.06 139.57
N ARG A 388 43.95 -146.26 140.24
CA ARG A 388 43.86 -146.57 141.69
C ARG A 388 44.01 -148.07 142.01
N PHE A 389 44.25 -148.92 141.01
CA PHE A 389 44.17 -150.39 141.16
C PHE A 389 45.48 -151.16 140.92
N LEU A 390 46.58 -150.50 140.56
CA LEU A 390 47.86 -151.16 140.31
C LEU A 390 48.98 -150.51 141.11
N GLU A 391 48.85 -150.71 142.41
CA GLU A 391 49.92 -150.71 143.40
C GLU A 391 51.01 -151.75 143.04
N HIS A 392 52.25 -151.45 143.45
CA HIS A 392 53.33 -152.40 143.75
C HIS A 392 54.25 -152.87 142.59
N PHE A 393 55.55 -152.74 142.85
CA PHE A 393 56.76 -153.23 142.16
C PHE A 393 57.63 -152.21 141.37
N SER A 394 58.89 -152.17 141.83
CA SER A 394 60.10 -151.38 141.48
C SER A 394 60.66 -151.55 140.05
N PRO A 395 61.90 -151.13 139.70
CA PRO A 395 62.67 -149.88 139.92
C PRO A 395 63.14 -149.24 138.57
N SER A 396 63.94 -148.16 138.67
CA SER A 396 64.88 -147.50 137.72
C SER A 396 65.64 -148.40 136.69
N PRO A 397 66.48 -147.91 135.71
CA PRO A 397 66.91 -146.55 135.24
C PRO A 397 66.93 -146.43 133.66
N PRO A 398 67.96 -145.93 132.91
CA PRO A 398 68.18 -144.53 132.45
C PRO A 398 68.50 -144.32 130.93
N SER A 399 68.79 -143.05 130.56
CA SER A 399 69.80 -142.56 129.57
C SER A 399 69.49 -142.39 128.06
N VAL A 400 70.20 -141.36 127.51
CA VAL A 400 70.51 -140.99 126.10
C VAL A 400 69.43 -140.15 125.39
N GLY A 401 69.68 -139.01 124.71
CA GLY A 401 70.89 -138.33 124.22
C GLY A 401 70.63 -137.76 122.79
N PHE A 402 71.41 -136.74 122.38
CA PHE A 402 71.42 -135.95 121.11
C PHE A 402 70.52 -134.69 121.09
N ASP A 403 70.96 -133.43 120.95
CA ASP A 403 72.07 -132.67 120.32
C ASP A 403 71.64 -131.86 119.07
N SER A 404 71.84 -130.54 119.20
CA SER A 404 72.26 -129.50 118.22
C SER A 404 71.67 -129.43 116.81
N HIS A 405 71.20 -128.25 116.39
CA HIS A 405 72.04 -127.33 115.60
C HIS A 405 71.45 -125.92 115.40
N ASP A 406 72.36 -124.94 115.47
CA ASP A 406 72.31 -123.55 114.99
C ASP A 406 71.90 -123.36 113.52
N GLY A 407 71.56 -122.10 113.17
CA GLY A 407 71.73 -121.60 111.81
C GLY A 407 71.27 -120.16 111.61
N SER A 408 72.24 -119.23 111.58
CA SER A 408 72.10 -117.80 111.28
C SER A 408 71.61 -117.50 109.86
N LEU A 409 70.57 -116.65 109.71
CA LEU A 409 70.58 -115.31 109.09
C LEU A 409 69.18 -114.69 109.17
#